data_AF-A0A8T2ZJP6-F1
#
_entry.id   AF-A0A8T2ZJP6-F1
#
_cell.length_a   1.000
_cell.length_b   1.000
_cell.length_c   1.000
_cell.angle_alpha   90.00
_cell.angle_beta   90.00
_cell.angle_gamma   90.00
#
_symmetry.space_group_name_H-M   'P 1'
#
loop_
_entity.id
_entity.type
_entity.pdbx_description
1 polymer ?
#
loop_
_entity_poly.entity_id
_entity_poly.type
_entity_poly.pdbx_seq_one_letter_code
_entity_poly.pdbx_strand_id
1 'polypeptide(L)'
;MVIGDGVLTPAISVLSAVSGLQEANNKLTNGELVLLACVILVGLFALQHCGTHKVAFMFAPIVIIWLVSILSIGLYNIVHWNPKIVHALLPHYIIKFFNHTGKEGWISLGGVLLSITGTEAMFADLGHFTALSIRLAFALVIYPCLVVQYMGQAAFLSKNPKSIPNSFYDSIPGIQRDIG
;
A
#
# COMPACT_ATOMS: atom_id res chain seq x y z
N MET A 1 9.07 11.96 -19.11
CA MET A 1 9.01 11.34 -17.77
C MET A 1 7.98 12.06 -16.90
N VAL A 2 8.15 13.36 -16.61
CA VAL A 2 7.25 14.15 -15.73
C VAL A 2 5.76 14.17 -16.13
N ILE A 3 5.43 14.32 -17.42
CA ILE A 3 4.01 14.36 -17.86
C ILE A 3 3.34 12.98 -17.72
N GLY A 4 4.09 11.90 -17.95
CA GLY A 4 3.57 10.54 -17.81
C GLY A 4 3.27 10.20 -16.35
N ASP A 5 4.20 10.54 -15.44
CA ASP A 5 4.02 10.34 -14.01
C ASP A 5 2.87 11.20 -13.44
N GLY A 6 2.78 12.47 -13.84
CA GLY A 6 1.71 13.37 -13.40
C GLY A 6 0.30 12.99 -13.86
N VAL A 7 0.15 12.20 -14.93
CA VAL A 7 -1.15 11.75 -15.46
C VAL A 7 -1.47 10.31 -15.04
N LEU A 8 -0.50 9.39 -15.10
CA LEU A 8 -0.73 7.97 -14.84
C LEU A 8 -0.85 7.67 -13.35
N THR A 9 -0.03 8.29 -12.50
CA THR A 9 0.01 8.01 -11.06
C THR A 9 -1.32 8.32 -10.36
N PRO A 10 -1.98 9.48 -10.56
CA PRO A 10 -3.30 9.72 -9.98
C PRO A 10 -4.37 8.79 -10.55
N ALA A 11 -4.33 8.48 -11.86
CA ALA A 11 -5.30 7.58 -12.48
C ALA A 11 -5.21 6.16 -11.90
N ILE A 12 -3.99 5.59 -11.81
CA ILE A 12 -3.76 4.25 -11.26
C ILE A 12 -4.10 4.20 -9.77
N SER A 13 -3.74 5.24 -9.00
CA SER A 13 -4.02 5.29 -7.56
C SER A 13 -5.53 5.35 -7.26
N VAL A 14 -6.29 6.18 -7.98
CA VAL A 14 -7.74 6.27 -7.78
C VAL A 14 -8.43 4.99 -8.25
N LEU A 15 -8.05 4.44 -9.41
CA LEU A 15 -8.60 3.17 -9.86
C LEU A 15 -8.35 2.05 -8.85
N SER A 16 -7.12 1.93 -8.32
CA SER A 16 -6.80 0.94 -7.29
C SER A 16 -7.63 1.12 -6.01
N ALA A 17 -7.85 2.36 -5.57
CA ALA A 17 -8.69 2.66 -4.41
C ALA A 17 -10.17 2.27 -4.64
N VAL A 18 -10.71 2.56 -5.82
CA VAL A 18 -12.12 2.20 -6.15
C VAL A 18 -12.27 0.70 -6.35
N SER A 19 -11.28 0.01 -6.94
CA SER A 19 -11.27 -1.46 -7.00
C SER A 19 -11.27 -2.09 -5.60
N GLY A 20 -10.61 -1.45 -4.63
CA GLY A 20 -10.70 -1.85 -3.22
C GLY A 20 -12.11 -1.74 -2.64
N LEU A 21 -12.86 -0.72 -3.03
CA LEU A 21 -14.25 -0.54 -2.63
C LEU A 21 -15.18 -1.59 -3.25
N GLN A 22 -14.90 -2.02 -4.50
CA GLN A 22 -15.62 -3.12 -5.14
C GLN A 22 -15.41 -4.43 -4.40
N GLU A 23 -14.19 -4.70 -3.94
CA GLU A 23 -13.90 -5.89 -3.13
C GLU A 23 -14.70 -5.90 -1.81
N ALA A 24 -14.91 -4.72 -1.20
CA ALA A 24 -15.75 -4.57 -0.02
C ALA A 24 -17.27 -4.70 -0.33
N ASN A 25 -17.69 -4.41 -1.56
CA ASN A 25 -19.10 -4.36 -1.94
C ASN A 25 -19.31 -4.89 -3.38
N ASN A 26 -19.68 -6.17 -3.49
CA ASN A 26 -19.86 -6.92 -4.76
C ASN A 26 -20.96 -6.38 -5.71
N LYS A 27 -21.51 -5.19 -5.46
CA LYS A 27 -22.65 -4.63 -6.20
C LYS A 27 -22.26 -3.66 -7.32
N LEU A 28 -20.98 -3.32 -7.47
CA LEU A 28 -20.53 -2.37 -8.50
C LEU A 28 -20.11 -3.07 -9.80
N THR A 29 -20.72 -2.67 -10.91
CA THR A 29 -20.37 -3.12 -12.26
C THR A 29 -19.09 -2.40 -12.73
N ASN A 30 -18.28 -3.04 -13.58
CA ASN A 30 -17.03 -2.48 -14.10
C ASN A 30 -17.19 -1.08 -14.73
N GLY A 31 -18.31 -0.81 -15.41
CA GLY A 31 -18.58 0.52 -16.00
C GLY A 31 -18.85 1.61 -14.95
N GLU A 32 -19.54 1.27 -13.86
CA GLU A 32 -19.83 2.19 -12.75
C GLU A 32 -18.57 2.52 -11.97
N LEU A 33 -17.65 1.55 -11.85
CA LEU A 33 -16.35 1.71 -11.19
C LEU A 33 -15.49 2.79 -11.87
N VAL A 34 -15.37 2.72 -13.20
CA VAL A 34 -14.60 3.70 -13.98
C VAL A 34 -15.23 5.08 -13.89
N LEU A 35 -16.57 5.16 -13.95
CA LEU A 35 -17.29 6.44 -13.83
C LEU A 35 -17.06 7.07 -12.46
N LEU A 36 -17.12 6.28 -11.39
CA LEU A 36 -16.83 6.72 -10.02
C LEU A 36 -15.38 7.22 -9.89
N ALA A 37 -14.41 6.50 -10.45
CA ALA A 37 -13.00 6.93 -10.46
C ALA A 37 -12.82 8.27 -11.19
N CYS A 38 -13.47 8.47 -12.34
CA CYS A 38 -13.46 9.74 -13.06
C CYS A 38 -14.05 10.88 -12.23
N VAL A 39 -15.18 10.67 -11.54
CA VAL A 39 -15.80 11.68 -10.67
C VAL A 39 -14.89 12.05 -9.51
N ILE A 40 -14.25 11.06 -8.87
CA ILE A 40 -13.29 11.29 -7.78
C ILE A 40 -12.10 12.09 -8.28
N LEU A 41 -11.54 11.74 -9.44
CA LEU A 41 -10.42 12.47 -10.04
C LEU A 41 -10.79 13.94 -10.31
N VAL A 42 -11.93 14.20 -10.97
CA VAL A 42 -12.39 15.57 -11.22
C VAL A 42 -12.57 16.34 -9.92
N GLY A 43 -13.16 15.71 -8.89
CA GLY A 43 -13.34 16.32 -7.57
C GLY A 43 -12.01 16.66 -6.88
N LEU A 44 -11.05 15.73 -6.89
CA LEU A 44 -9.72 15.94 -6.30
C LEU A 44 -8.95 17.05 -7.02
N PHE A 45 -8.94 17.06 -8.35
CA PHE A 45 -8.28 18.09 -9.14
C PHE A 45 -8.97 19.46 -9.02
N ALA A 46 -10.30 19.50 -8.91
CA ALA A 46 -11.02 20.74 -8.65
C ALA A 46 -10.67 21.32 -7.27
N LEU A 47 -10.51 20.46 -6.26
CA LEU A 47 -10.14 20.86 -4.90
C LEU A 47 -8.72 21.45 -4.83
N GLN A 48 -7.80 21.01 -5.71
CA GLN A 48 -6.43 21.55 -5.77
C GLN A 48 -6.40 23.06 -6.06
N HIS A 49 -7.43 23.61 -6.73
CA HIS A 49 -7.53 25.05 -6.98
C HIS A 49 -7.69 25.88 -5.68
N CYS A 50 -8.16 25.29 -4.58
CA CYS A 50 -8.28 25.95 -3.28
C CYS A 50 -6.95 26.08 -2.50
N GLY A 51 -5.84 25.59 -3.08
CA GLY A 51 -4.49 25.72 -2.55
C GLY A 51 -3.98 24.43 -1.90
N THR A 52 -2.84 23.95 -2.41
CA THR A 52 -2.19 22.68 -2.01
C THR A 52 -1.92 22.60 -0.51
N HIS A 53 -1.60 23.71 0.15
CA HIS A 53 -1.32 23.74 1.58
C HIS A 53 -2.56 23.41 2.45
N LYS A 54 -3.73 23.96 2.11
CA LYS A 54 -4.98 23.67 2.85
C LYS A 54 -5.42 22.23 2.64
N VAL A 55 -5.29 21.76 1.40
CA VAL A 55 -5.61 20.38 1.01
C VAL A 55 -4.72 19.39 1.76
N ALA A 56 -3.39 19.62 1.79
CA ALA A 56 -2.45 18.76 2.50
C ALA A 56 -2.77 18.63 4.00
N PHE A 57 -3.17 19.73 4.66
CA PHE A 57 -3.54 19.70 6.08
C PHE A 57 -4.81 18.90 6.34
N MET A 58 -5.78 18.89 5.41
CA MET A 58 -6.99 18.06 5.52
C MET A 58 -6.70 16.57 5.32
N PHE A 59 -5.77 16.23 4.41
CA PHE A 59 -5.40 14.84 4.12
C PHE A 59 -4.46 14.24 5.17
N ALA A 60 -3.63 15.03 5.83
CA ALA A 60 -2.71 14.57 6.86
C ALA A 60 -3.36 13.69 7.96
N PRO A 61 -4.46 14.11 8.64
CA PRO A 61 -5.10 13.26 9.65
C PRO A 61 -5.69 11.98 9.06
N ILE A 62 -6.20 12.02 7.84
CA ILE A 62 -6.76 10.85 7.14
C ILE A 62 -5.67 9.80 6.94
N VAL A 63 -4.49 10.23 6.45
CA VAL A 63 -3.34 9.35 6.24
C VAL A 63 -2.82 8.79 7.56
N ILE A 64 -2.78 9.58 8.63
CA ILE A 64 -2.36 9.11 9.96
C ILE A 64 -3.31 8.04 10.49
N ILE A 65 -4.63 8.26 10.41
CA ILE A 65 -5.64 7.27 10.83
C ILE A 65 -5.48 5.98 10.01
N TRP A 66 -5.26 6.10 8.71
CA TRP A 66 -5.01 4.95 7.84
C TRP A 66 -3.72 4.20 8.22
N LEU A 67 -2.61 4.91 8.46
CA LEU A 67 -1.34 4.33 8.90
C LEU A 67 -1.47 3.59 10.24
N VAL A 68 -2.19 4.16 11.20
CA VAL A 68 -2.44 3.51 12.50
C VAL A 68 -3.33 2.29 12.34
N SER A 69 -4.31 2.34 11.44
CA SER A 69 -5.19 1.21 11.13
C SER A 69 -4.40 0.03 10.56
N ILE A 70 -3.57 0.25 9.53
CA ILE A 70 -2.75 -0.82 8.96
C ILE A 70 -1.71 -1.35 9.95
N LEU A 71 -1.11 -0.48 10.79
CA LEU A 71 -0.17 -0.91 11.82
C LEU A 71 -0.84 -1.87 12.81
N SER A 72 -2.06 -1.54 13.23
CA SER A 72 -2.82 -2.35 14.18
C SER A 72 -3.21 -3.71 13.58
N ILE A 73 -3.66 -3.73 12.32
CA ILE A 73 -4.01 -4.97 11.59
C ILE A 73 -2.77 -5.85 11.38
N GLY A 74 -1.66 -5.25 10.93
CA GLY A 74 -0.39 -5.95 10.76
C GLY A 74 0.09 -6.59 12.06
N LEU A 75 0.07 -5.84 13.17
CA LEU A 75 0.48 -6.35 14.48
C LEU A 75 -0.43 -7.48 14.97
N TYR A 76 -1.76 -7.34 14.81
CA TYR A 76 -2.71 -8.41 15.11
C TYR A 76 -2.38 -9.69 14.34
N ASN A 77 -2.13 -9.57 13.03
CA ASN A 77 -1.85 -10.73 12.19
C ASN A 77 -0.53 -11.42 12.52
N ILE A 78 0.51 -10.66 12.89
CA ILE A 78 1.79 -11.22 13.35
C ILE A 78 1.57 -12.07 14.62
N VAL A 79 0.86 -11.53 15.61
CA VAL A 79 0.64 -12.20 16.90
C VAL A 79 -0.27 -13.41 16.75
N HIS A 80 -1.34 -13.29 15.94
CA HIS A 80 -2.36 -14.32 15.80
C HIS A 80 -1.93 -15.49 14.90
N TRP A 81 -1.33 -15.21 13.74
CA TRP A 81 -1.06 -16.24 12.73
C TRP A 81 0.34 -16.84 12.82
N ASN A 82 1.38 -16.01 12.97
CA ASN A 82 2.75 -16.48 13.02
C ASN A 82 3.74 -15.47 13.63
N PRO A 83 4.03 -15.56 14.95
CA PRO A 83 4.97 -14.65 15.60
C PRO A 83 6.43 -14.85 15.14
N LYS A 84 6.74 -15.99 14.50
CA LYS A 84 8.10 -16.25 13.98
C LYS A 84 8.40 -15.47 12.70
N ILE A 85 7.40 -14.82 12.09
CA ILE A 85 7.57 -14.04 10.84
C ILE A 85 8.60 -12.91 11.00
N VAL A 86 8.84 -12.43 12.22
CA VAL A 86 9.87 -11.41 12.50
C VAL A 86 11.29 -11.87 12.13
N HIS A 87 11.54 -13.19 12.11
CA HIS A 87 12.81 -13.74 11.66
C HIS A 87 13.00 -13.57 10.15
N ALA A 88 11.94 -13.34 9.37
CA ALA A 88 12.04 -13.10 7.94
C ALA A 88 12.83 -11.83 7.58
N LEU A 89 13.02 -10.92 8.55
CA LEU A 89 13.91 -9.76 8.39
C LEU A 89 15.40 -10.14 8.34
N LEU A 90 15.77 -11.36 8.73
CA LEU A 90 17.15 -11.82 8.67
C LEU A 90 17.58 -12.06 7.22
N PRO A 91 18.75 -11.55 6.80
CA PRO A 91 19.27 -11.68 5.43
C PRO A 91 19.55 -13.14 5.03
N HIS A 92 19.53 -14.07 5.98
CA HIS A 92 19.60 -15.49 5.68
C HIS A 92 18.41 -15.99 4.85
N TYR A 93 17.20 -15.44 5.06
CA TYR A 93 16.00 -15.88 4.35
C TYR A 93 15.97 -15.42 2.90
N ILE A 94 16.51 -14.23 2.59
CA ILE A 94 16.59 -13.77 1.20
C ILE A 94 17.58 -14.62 0.39
N ILE A 95 18.72 -15.01 0.97
CA ILE A 95 19.69 -15.92 0.32
C ILE A 95 19.05 -17.29 0.09
N LYS A 96 18.32 -17.82 1.09
CA LYS A 96 17.60 -19.09 0.96
C LYS A 96 16.49 -19.03 -0.09
N PHE A 97 15.80 -17.89 -0.20
CA PHE A 97 14.77 -17.64 -1.21
C PHE A 97 15.36 -17.67 -2.62
N PHE A 98 16.45 -16.94 -2.88
CA PHE A 98 17.09 -16.96 -4.20
C PHE A 98 17.62 -18.34 -4.59
N ASN A 99 18.18 -19.10 -3.63
CA ASN A 99 18.66 -20.46 -3.88
C ASN A 99 17.54 -21.45 -4.21
N HIS A 100 16.33 -21.26 -3.66
CA HIS A 100 15.22 -22.19 -3.87
C HIS A 100 14.32 -21.81 -5.06
N THR A 101 14.10 -20.51 -5.27
CA THR A 101 13.13 -19.98 -6.24
C THR A 101 13.78 -19.63 -7.59
N GLY A 102 15.11 -19.45 -7.64
CA GLY A 102 15.86 -19.29 -8.89
C GLY A 102 15.34 -18.16 -9.77
N LYS A 103 14.88 -18.48 -10.99
CA LYS A 103 14.39 -17.51 -11.99
C LYS A 103 13.14 -16.75 -11.54
N GLU A 104 12.22 -17.39 -10.84
CA GLU A 104 11.01 -16.74 -10.31
C GLU A 104 11.35 -15.68 -9.25
N GLY A 105 12.45 -15.90 -8.50
CA GLY A 105 12.93 -14.93 -7.50
C GLY A 105 13.45 -13.65 -8.15
N TRP A 106 14.08 -13.76 -9.33
CA TRP A 106 14.50 -12.62 -10.13
C TRP A 106 13.32 -11.80 -10.68
N ILE A 107 12.25 -12.46 -11.10
CA ILE A 107 11.03 -11.77 -11.57
C ILE A 107 10.37 -11.00 -10.42
N SER A 108 10.30 -11.61 -9.23
CA SER A 108 9.76 -10.96 -8.02
C SER A 108 10.54 -9.69 -7.63
N LEU A 109 11.86 -9.67 -7.85
CA LEU A 109 12.68 -8.47 -7.64
C LEU A 109 12.25 -7.29 -8.51
N GLY A 110 11.65 -7.56 -9.69
CA GLY A 110 11.05 -6.53 -10.54
C GLY A 110 9.93 -5.74 -9.83
N GLY A 111 9.14 -6.40 -8.98
CA GLY A 111 8.13 -5.72 -8.15
C GLY A 111 8.75 -4.81 -7.09
N VAL A 112 9.89 -5.22 -6.51
CA VAL A 112 10.65 -4.40 -5.56
C VAL A 112 11.22 -3.16 -6.27
N LEU A 113 11.76 -3.33 -7.49
CA LEU A 113 12.21 -2.21 -8.31
C LEU A 113 11.06 -1.27 -8.68
N LEU A 114 9.86 -1.80 -8.94
CA LEU A 114 8.68 -0.99 -9.19
C LEU A 114 8.31 -0.12 -7.97
N SER A 115 8.55 -0.61 -6.75
CA SER A 115 8.35 0.20 -5.54
C SER A 115 9.33 1.37 -5.41
N ILE A 116 10.48 1.34 -6.10
CA ILE A 116 11.47 2.42 -6.05
C ILE A 116 10.96 3.68 -6.75
N THR A 117 10.11 3.55 -7.79
CA THR A 117 9.55 4.70 -8.51
C THR A 117 8.70 5.60 -7.61
N GLY A 118 8.06 5.05 -6.57
CA GLY A 118 7.36 5.84 -5.55
C GLY A 118 8.28 6.74 -4.72
N THR A 119 9.57 6.42 -4.65
CA THR A 119 10.56 7.27 -3.95
C THR A 119 10.87 8.53 -4.77
N GLU A 120 10.78 8.49 -6.10
CA GLU A 120 11.01 9.66 -6.96
C GLU A 120 9.98 10.77 -6.70
N ALA A 121 8.72 10.41 -6.49
CA ALA A 121 7.67 11.34 -6.09
C ALA A 121 7.97 11.99 -4.73
N MET A 122 8.48 11.22 -3.77
CA MET A 122 8.92 11.76 -2.47
C MET A 122 10.10 12.74 -2.63
N PHE A 123 10.99 12.51 -3.61
CA PHE A 123 12.10 13.41 -3.91
C PHE A 123 11.67 14.70 -4.62
N ALA A 124 10.62 14.64 -5.45
CA ALA A 124 10.06 15.82 -6.10
C ALA A 124 9.50 16.85 -5.09
N ASP A 125 9.01 16.39 -3.94
CA ASP A 125 8.46 17.24 -2.87
C ASP A 125 9.53 17.93 -1.98
N LEU A 126 10.83 17.68 -2.17
CA LEU A 126 11.90 18.42 -1.47
C LEU A 126 11.91 19.92 -1.79
N GLY A 127 11.24 20.36 -2.87
CA GLY A 127 11.10 21.78 -3.18
C GLY A 127 10.23 22.55 -2.18
N HIS A 128 9.36 21.86 -1.42
CA HIS A 128 8.39 22.47 -0.51
C HIS A 128 8.63 22.13 0.97
N PHE A 129 9.39 21.06 1.26
CA PHE A 129 9.71 20.60 2.61
C PHE A 129 11.20 20.30 2.78
N THR A 130 11.74 20.47 3.99
CA THR A 130 13.14 20.13 4.28
C THR A 130 13.37 18.62 4.21
N ALA A 131 14.47 18.20 3.58
CA ALA A 131 14.88 16.80 3.46
C ALA A 131 14.89 16.04 4.81
N LEU A 132 15.28 16.73 5.89
CA LEU A 132 15.30 16.17 7.25
C LEU A 132 13.90 15.79 7.73
N SER A 133 12.90 16.65 7.53
CA SER A 133 11.52 16.41 7.94
C SER A 133 10.92 15.21 7.23
N ILE A 134 11.15 15.10 5.92
CA ILE A 134 10.71 13.95 5.10
C ILE A 134 11.37 12.67 5.60
N ARG A 135 12.69 12.69 5.80
CA ARG A 135 13.45 11.51 6.29
C ARG A 135 12.96 11.03 7.65
N LEU A 136 12.71 11.95 8.58
CA LEU A 136 12.22 11.59 9.92
C LEU A 136 10.80 11.03 9.87
N ALA A 137 9.88 11.67 9.13
CA ALA A 137 8.52 11.17 8.97
C ALA A 137 8.49 9.78 8.33
N PHE A 138 9.29 9.58 7.28
CA PHE A 138 9.37 8.30 6.60
C PHE A 138 9.98 7.22 7.50
N ALA A 139 11.14 7.48 8.11
CA ALA A 139 11.87 6.49 8.90
C ALA A 139 11.17 6.12 10.21
N LEU A 140 10.52 7.09 10.88
CA LEU A 140 9.93 6.87 12.22
C LEU A 140 8.47 6.43 12.17
N VAL A 141 7.73 6.81 11.12
CA VAL A 141 6.28 6.56 11.07
C VAL A 141 5.92 5.65 9.91
N ILE A 142 6.23 6.07 8.68
CA ILE A 142 5.74 5.36 7.49
C ILE A 142 6.40 3.99 7.36
N TYR A 143 7.73 3.93 7.46
CA TYR A 143 8.52 2.73 7.32
C TYR A 143 8.12 1.61 8.30
N PRO A 144 8.06 1.84 9.64
CA PRO A 144 7.66 0.79 10.57
C PRO A 144 6.22 0.31 10.34
N CYS A 145 5.29 1.22 10.03
CA CYS A 145 3.91 0.84 9.71
C CYS A 145 3.83 -0.08 8.49
N LEU A 146 4.53 0.26 7.41
CA LEU A 146 4.55 -0.56 6.19
C LEU A 146 5.21 -1.92 6.45
N VAL A 147 6.36 -1.95 7.12
CA VAL A 147 7.07 -3.20 7.43
C VAL A 147 6.21 -4.15 8.27
N VAL A 148 5.54 -3.63 9.31
CA VAL A 148 4.62 -4.41 10.15
C VAL A 148 3.43 -4.92 9.36
N GLN A 149 2.84 -4.08 8.49
CA GLN A 149 1.71 -4.50 7.64
C GLN A 149 2.10 -5.63 6.68
N TYR A 150 3.23 -5.51 5.97
CA TYR A 150 3.71 -6.56 5.06
C TYR A 150 4.07 -7.85 5.80
N MET A 151 4.68 -7.76 6.99
CA MET A 151 4.93 -8.95 7.82
C MET A 151 3.62 -9.59 8.30
N GLY A 152 2.61 -8.80 8.67
CA GLY A 152 1.28 -9.30 9.02
C GLY A 152 0.61 -10.04 7.86
N GLN A 153 0.68 -9.49 6.65
CA GLN A 153 0.18 -10.16 5.44
C GLN A 153 0.93 -11.46 5.15
N ALA A 154 2.25 -11.46 5.25
CA ALA A 154 3.05 -12.67 5.06
C ALA A 154 2.72 -13.74 6.13
N ALA A 155 2.47 -13.33 7.38
CA ALA A 155 2.04 -14.22 8.45
C ALA A 155 0.68 -14.86 8.13
N PHE A 156 -0.29 -14.06 7.68
CA PHE A 156 -1.61 -14.54 7.24
C PHE A 156 -1.50 -15.52 6.06
N LEU A 157 -0.75 -15.15 5.02
CA LEU A 157 -0.60 -15.94 3.80
C LEU A 157 0.14 -17.26 4.05
N SER A 158 1.01 -17.32 5.06
CA SER A 158 1.68 -18.57 5.48
C SER A 158 0.71 -19.67 5.92
N LYS A 159 -0.51 -19.30 6.31
CA LYS A 159 -1.59 -20.22 6.71
C LYS A 159 -2.70 -20.30 5.68
N ASN A 160 -2.91 -19.25 4.89
CA ASN A 160 -3.97 -19.15 3.88
C ASN A 160 -3.40 -18.87 2.47
N PRO A 161 -2.70 -19.83 1.83
CA PRO A 161 -2.05 -19.61 0.54
C PRO A 161 -3.03 -19.39 -0.62
N LYS A 162 -4.33 -19.65 -0.44
CA LYS A 162 -5.36 -19.44 -1.47
C LYS A 162 -5.79 -17.97 -1.61
N SER A 163 -5.47 -17.12 -0.65
CA SER A 163 -5.88 -15.70 -0.58
C SER A 163 -4.89 -14.71 -1.21
N ILE A 164 -3.99 -15.16 -2.09
CA ILE A 164 -2.99 -14.30 -2.76
C ILE A 164 -3.61 -13.05 -3.42
N PRO A 165 -4.67 -13.14 -4.25
CA PRO A 165 -5.14 -11.98 -5.02
C PRO A 165 -5.68 -10.85 -4.13
N ASN A 166 -6.28 -11.18 -2.98
CA ASN A 166 -6.91 -10.23 -2.07
C ASN A 166 -6.25 -10.21 -0.69
N SER A 167 -4.95 -10.50 -0.63
CA SER A 167 -4.17 -10.67 0.61
C SER A 167 -4.34 -9.51 1.60
N PHE A 168 -4.48 -8.27 1.10
CA PHE A 168 -4.71 -7.11 1.97
C PHE A 168 -6.07 -7.17 2.66
N TYR A 169 -7.15 -7.37 1.90
CA TYR A 169 -8.52 -7.37 2.41
C TYR A 169 -8.82 -8.61 3.27
N ASP A 170 -8.36 -9.77 2.84
CA ASP A 170 -8.57 -11.04 3.56
C ASP A 170 -7.81 -11.09 4.89
N SER A 171 -6.74 -10.30 5.02
CA SER A 171 -5.98 -10.20 6.26
C SER A 171 -6.66 -9.33 7.33
N ILE A 172 -7.77 -8.65 7.03
CA ILE A 172 -8.45 -7.77 7.98
C ILE A 172 -9.34 -8.59 8.92
N PRO A 173 -9.11 -8.58 10.25
CA PRO A 173 -9.91 -9.35 11.18
C PRO A 173 -11.37 -8.86 11.18
N GLY A 174 -12.30 -9.80 11.04
CA GLY A 174 -13.75 -9.53 11.01
C GLY A 174 -14.38 -9.42 9.62
N ILE A 175 -13.58 -9.26 8.56
CA ILE A 175 -14.03 -9.36 7.15
C ILE A 175 -13.80 -10.79 6.62
N GLN A 176 -13.80 -11.79 7.51
CA GLN A 176 -13.60 -13.18 7.12
C GLN A 176 -14.82 -13.64 6.31
N ARG A 177 -14.72 -13.60 4.97
CA ARG A 177 -15.65 -14.30 4.09
C ARG A 177 -15.56 -15.78 4.42
N ASP A 178 -16.70 -16.42 4.69
CA ASP A 178 -16.83 -17.87 4.66
C ASP A 178 -16.30 -18.35 3.29
N ILE A 179 -15.08 -18.87 3.29
CA ILE A 179 -14.50 -19.54 2.14
C ILE A 179 -15.14 -20.93 2.12
N GLY A 180 -16.36 -21.00 1.60
CA GLY A 180 -17.03 -22.23 1.19
C GLY A 180 -16.52 -22.72 -0.15
#